data_AF-A0A351ME82-F1
#
_entry.id   AF-A0A351ME82-F1
#
_cell.length_a   1.000
_cell.length_b   1.000
_cell.length_c   1.000
_cell.angle_alpha   90.00
_cell.angle_beta   90.00
_cell.angle_gamma   90.00
#
_symmetry.space_group_name_H-M   'P 1'
#
loop_
_entity.id
_entity.type
_entity.pdbx_description
1 polymer ?
#
loop_
_entity_poly.entity_id
_entity_poly.type
_entity_poly.pdbx_seq_one_letter_code
_entity_poly.pdbx_strand_id
1 'polypeptide(L)'
;MAITNQERVGKAMELLRAGLAPFVEREVQAALKADSVRMDAIRRFADDPLLGQKPIAQWDAAGVLKLMWETWNEVFGKMLGRAERSLVQELRDCRNKWAHQEPFSSDDADRALDSMARLLTAVSAAQADEVGKMKQELRREIYDQQLRNEKKRVGGSLIEAAATGTLKPWREIVTPHADVASGRYQQAEFAADLWQVHLGEGSDEYRQPQEFFRRTYLTESLKRLLVGGVQRLAGTGGDPVIQLQTNFGGGKTHSMLALYHLCSGAKPGELAGVDAVLAEAGVKTLPKAKRVVLVGNKISPGNPVTKVDGTVVRTLWGELAWQLGGKQAFARVRADDEKSTNPGDVLRELFKEHGPCLVLIDEWVA
;
A
#
# COMPACT_ATOMS: atom_id res chain seq x y z
N MET A 1 13.80 17.90 -18.10
CA MET A 1 13.77 16.74 -19.01
C MET A 1 13.97 15.50 -18.16
N ALA A 2 13.22 14.42 -18.40
CA ALA A 2 13.43 13.16 -17.69
C ALA A 2 14.78 12.57 -18.11
N ILE A 3 15.57 12.10 -17.14
CA ILE A 3 16.84 11.43 -17.40
C ILE A 3 16.58 10.08 -18.08
N THR A 4 17.33 9.75 -19.12
CA THR A 4 17.21 8.46 -19.80
C THR A 4 17.79 7.34 -18.93
N ASN A 5 17.38 6.08 -19.18
CA ASN A 5 17.97 4.93 -18.48
C ASN A 5 19.49 4.85 -18.68
N GLN A 6 19.97 5.19 -19.87
CA GLN A 6 21.40 5.19 -20.19
C GLN A 6 22.16 6.27 -19.41
N GLU A 7 21.62 7.49 -19.33
CA GLU A 7 22.19 8.57 -18.50
C GLU A 7 22.16 8.22 -17.01
N ARG A 8 21.09 7.58 -16.54
CA ARG A 8 20.94 7.12 -15.16
C ARG A 8 21.99 6.07 -14.80
N VAL A 9 22.17 5.07 -15.65
CA VAL A 9 23.22 4.04 -15.49
C VAL A 9 24.61 4.68 -15.52
N GLY A 10 24.84 5.63 -16.42
CA GLY A 10 26.11 6.36 -16.50
C GLY A 10 26.45 7.12 -15.22
N LYS A 11 25.48 7.87 -14.66
CA LYS A 11 25.65 8.56 -13.37
C LYS A 11 25.95 7.58 -12.23
N ALA A 12 25.24 6.46 -12.18
CA ALA A 12 25.48 5.43 -11.17
C ALA A 12 26.84 4.75 -11.34
N MET A 13 27.35 4.62 -12.56
CA MET A 13 28.68 4.10 -12.85
C MET A 13 29.79 5.02 -12.31
N GLU A 14 29.59 6.34 -12.36
CA GLU A 14 30.50 7.30 -11.73
C GLU A 14 30.49 7.19 -10.21
N LEU A 15 29.31 7.02 -9.59
CA LEU A 15 29.19 6.77 -8.15
C LEU A 15 29.84 5.44 -7.74
N LEU A 16 29.65 4.40 -8.55
CA LEU A 16 30.31 3.10 -8.38
C LEU A 16 31.83 3.26 -8.38
N ARG A 17 32.37 3.95 -9.39
CA ARG A 17 33.81 4.22 -9.49
C ARG A 17 34.30 5.03 -8.29
N ALA A 18 33.59 6.08 -7.89
CA ALA A 18 33.97 6.93 -6.75
C ALA A 18 33.97 6.16 -5.42
N GLY A 19 33.06 5.20 -5.22
CA GLY A 19 33.00 4.38 -4.02
C GLY A 19 33.99 3.21 -4.02
N LEU A 20 34.25 2.58 -5.16
CA LEU A 20 35.14 1.42 -5.26
C LEU A 20 36.63 1.80 -5.30
N ALA A 21 37.00 2.89 -5.98
CA ALA A 21 38.41 3.19 -6.22
C ALA A 21 39.26 3.33 -4.94
N PRO A 22 38.79 4.02 -3.86
CA PRO A 22 39.55 4.10 -2.61
C PRO A 22 39.71 2.76 -1.89
N PHE A 23 38.67 1.92 -1.95
CA PHE A 23 38.70 0.56 -1.39
C PHE A 23 39.73 -0.30 -2.14
N VAL A 24 39.61 -0.36 -3.47
CA VAL A 24 40.48 -1.16 -4.33
C VAL A 24 41.94 -0.74 -4.18
N GLU A 25 42.22 0.56 -4.16
CA GLU A 25 43.58 1.07 -3.97
C GLU A 25 44.18 0.63 -2.63
N ARG A 26 43.41 0.74 -1.53
CA ARG A 26 43.86 0.33 -0.20
C ARG A 26 44.19 -1.16 -0.14
N GLU A 27 43.30 -2.01 -0.65
CA GLU A 27 43.47 -3.47 -0.58
C GLU A 27 44.61 -3.96 -1.48
N VAL A 28 44.77 -3.37 -2.66
CA VAL A 28 45.91 -3.66 -3.55
C VAL A 28 47.23 -3.26 -2.88
N GLN A 29 47.30 -2.07 -2.27
CA GLN A 29 48.51 -1.64 -1.55
C GLN A 29 48.82 -2.54 -0.34
N ALA A 30 47.80 -3.01 0.37
CA ALA A 30 47.98 -3.98 1.46
C ALA A 30 48.52 -5.32 0.95
N ALA A 31 47.97 -5.84 -0.15
CA ALA A 31 48.43 -7.09 -0.77
C ALA A 31 49.86 -7.00 -1.31
N LEU A 32 50.25 -5.85 -1.85
CA LEU A 32 51.63 -5.57 -2.29
C LEU A 32 52.61 -5.54 -1.11
N LYS A 33 52.23 -4.93 0.02
CA LYS A 33 53.05 -4.94 1.24
C LYS A 33 53.20 -6.33 1.85
N ALA A 34 52.19 -7.19 1.66
CA ALA A 34 52.19 -8.57 2.12
C ALA A 34 52.86 -9.55 1.13
N ASP A 35 53.50 -9.06 0.06
CA ASP A 35 54.11 -9.83 -1.05
C ASP A 35 53.18 -10.90 -1.65
N SER A 36 51.86 -10.69 -1.49
CA SER A 36 50.83 -11.61 -1.98
C SER A 36 50.51 -11.40 -3.46
N VAL A 37 50.90 -10.25 -4.00
CA VAL A 37 50.79 -9.89 -5.42
C VAL A 37 52.03 -9.10 -5.83
N ARG A 38 52.61 -9.40 -6.99
CA ARG A 38 53.72 -8.61 -7.55
C ARG A 38 53.19 -7.40 -8.30
N MET A 39 53.82 -6.23 -8.11
CA MET A 39 53.46 -4.98 -8.81
C MET A 39 53.45 -5.14 -10.35
N ASP A 40 54.33 -5.98 -10.88
CA ASP A 40 54.44 -6.28 -12.30
C ASP A 40 53.24 -7.09 -12.83
N ALA A 41 52.58 -7.87 -11.97
CA ALA A 41 51.36 -8.59 -12.32
C ALA A 41 50.18 -7.61 -12.48
N ILE A 42 50.03 -6.68 -11.53
CA ILE A 42 49.00 -5.61 -11.58
C ILE A 42 49.15 -4.74 -12.83
N ARG A 43 50.40 -4.44 -13.22
CA ARG A 43 50.72 -3.70 -14.45
C ARG A 43 50.47 -4.48 -15.74
N ARG A 44 50.49 -5.82 -15.72
CA ARG A 44 50.16 -6.67 -16.88
C ARG A 44 48.65 -6.83 -17.11
N PHE A 45 47.83 -6.62 -16.09
CA PHE A 45 46.37 -6.69 -16.16
C PHE A 45 45.71 -5.41 -16.72
N ALA A 46 46.43 -4.28 -16.66
CA ALA A 46 46.10 -3.08 -17.41
C ALA A 46 46.57 -3.23 -18.87
N ASP A 47 45.73 -3.79 -19.74
CA ASP A 47 45.96 -3.83 -21.20
C ASP A 47 46.08 -2.44 -21.85
N ASP A 48 45.93 -1.36 -21.07
CA ASP A 48 46.05 0.02 -21.51
C ASP A 48 47.33 0.66 -20.92
N PRO A 49 48.34 0.97 -21.76
CA PRO A 49 49.57 1.67 -21.36
C PRO A 49 49.34 3.01 -20.63
N LEU A 50 48.14 3.61 -20.74
CA LEU A 50 47.75 4.87 -20.08
C LEU A 50 47.31 4.71 -18.61
N LEU A 51 46.90 3.50 -18.19
CA LEU A 51 46.44 3.24 -16.81
C LEU A 51 47.60 2.97 -15.84
N GLY A 52 48.73 2.44 -16.34
CA GLY A 52 49.90 2.09 -15.52
C GLY A 52 50.65 3.28 -14.89
N GLN A 53 50.37 4.52 -15.33
CA GLN A 53 51.01 5.74 -14.81
C GLN A 53 50.12 6.55 -13.85
N LYS A 54 48.83 6.21 -13.71
CA LYS A 54 47.87 6.95 -12.89
C LYS A 54 47.51 6.20 -11.60
N PRO A 55 47.31 6.88 -10.47
CA PRO A 55 46.78 6.26 -9.25
C PRO A 55 45.44 5.56 -9.53
N ILE A 56 45.16 4.46 -8.81
CA ILE A 56 43.92 3.67 -8.99
C ILE A 56 42.69 4.55 -8.74
N ALA A 57 42.78 5.54 -7.85
CA ALA A 57 41.76 6.57 -7.64
C ALA A 57 41.32 7.30 -8.93
N GLN A 58 42.17 7.39 -9.95
CA GLN A 58 41.90 8.07 -11.22
C GLN A 58 41.41 7.13 -12.34
N TRP A 59 41.30 5.83 -12.06
CA TRP A 59 40.84 4.87 -13.05
C TRP A 59 39.33 5.01 -13.29
N ASP A 60 38.91 4.65 -14.50
CA ASP A 60 37.49 4.58 -14.86
C ASP A 60 36.85 3.32 -14.26
N ALA A 61 35.52 3.23 -14.33
CA ALA A 61 34.78 2.13 -13.72
C ALA A 61 35.21 0.74 -14.26
N ALA A 62 35.58 0.61 -15.54
CA ALA A 62 36.06 -0.70 -16.00
C ALA A 62 37.46 -1.02 -15.57
N GLY A 63 38.38 -0.06 -15.51
CA GLY A 63 39.71 -0.33 -14.97
C GLY A 63 39.59 -0.89 -13.56
N VAL A 64 38.76 -0.26 -12.72
CA VAL A 64 38.51 -0.71 -11.34
C VAL A 64 37.84 -2.09 -11.30
N LEU A 65 36.76 -2.31 -12.06
CA LEU A 65 36.05 -3.60 -12.07
C LEU A 65 36.88 -4.74 -12.66
N LYS A 66 37.69 -4.47 -13.70
CA LYS A 66 38.60 -5.46 -14.30
C LYS A 66 39.68 -5.85 -13.30
N LEU A 67 40.31 -4.88 -12.63
CA LEU A 67 41.31 -5.15 -11.61
C LEU A 67 40.74 -6.01 -10.49
N MET A 68 39.54 -5.66 -9.98
CA MET A 68 38.85 -6.47 -8.97
C MET A 68 38.60 -7.90 -9.43
N TRP A 69 38.17 -8.09 -10.68
CA TRP A 69 37.89 -9.40 -11.23
C TRP A 69 39.14 -10.27 -11.36
N GLU A 70 40.21 -9.71 -11.92
CA GLU A 70 41.43 -10.46 -12.25
C GLU A 70 42.29 -10.77 -11.02
N THR A 71 42.20 -9.93 -9.98
CA THR A 71 42.92 -10.12 -8.71
C THR A 71 42.01 -10.59 -7.57
N TRP A 72 40.84 -11.17 -7.90
CA TRP A 72 39.83 -11.52 -6.91
C TRP A 72 40.36 -12.46 -5.85
N ASN A 73 41.03 -13.56 -6.25
CA ASN A 73 41.44 -14.60 -5.30
C ASN A 73 42.61 -14.12 -4.41
N GLU A 74 43.47 -13.28 -4.97
CA GLU A 74 44.70 -12.81 -4.36
C GLU A 74 44.44 -11.65 -3.39
N VAL A 75 43.52 -10.74 -3.75
CA VAL A 75 43.30 -9.48 -3.02
C VAL A 75 41.94 -9.45 -2.30
N PHE A 76 40.85 -9.80 -2.99
CA PHE A 76 39.49 -9.50 -2.51
C PHE A 76 38.77 -10.68 -1.84
N GLY A 77 39.11 -11.91 -2.19
CA GLY A 77 38.38 -13.13 -1.83
C GLY A 77 38.44 -13.50 -0.34
N LYS A 78 39.28 -12.81 0.44
CA LYS A 78 39.31 -12.93 1.91
C LYS A 78 38.30 -12.03 2.61
N MET A 79 37.89 -10.93 1.97
CA MET A 79 36.96 -9.94 2.54
C MET A 79 35.57 -9.99 1.89
N LEU A 80 35.52 -10.27 0.59
CA LEU A 80 34.30 -10.33 -0.21
C LEU A 80 34.03 -11.77 -0.66
N GLY A 81 32.76 -12.16 -0.64
CA GLY A 81 32.32 -13.52 -0.92
C GLY A 81 32.07 -13.80 -2.40
N ARG A 82 31.53 -15.01 -2.67
CA ARG A 82 31.18 -15.41 -4.05
C ARG A 82 30.08 -14.53 -4.66
N ALA A 83 29.18 -14.00 -3.83
CA ALA A 83 28.09 -13.15 -4.28
C ALA A 83 28.62 -11.84 -4.87
N GLU A 84 29.55 -11.18 -4.18
CA GLU A 84 30.16 -9.93 -4.64
C GLU A 84 31.00 -10.15 -5.91
N ARG A 85 31.66 -11.31 -6.02
CA ARG A 85 32.36 -11.68 -7.26
C ARG A 85 31.42 -11.73 -8.46
N SER A 86 30.24 -12.34 -8.29
CA SER A 86 29.21 -12.38 -9.33
C SER A 86 28.71 -10.97 -9.68
N LEU A 87 28.53 -10.09 -8.69
CA LEU A 87 28.16 -8.70 -8.93
C LEU A 87 29.22 -7.95 -9.74
N VAL A 88 30.52 -8.15 -9.45
CA VAL A 88 31.61 -7.55 -10.24
C VAL A 88 31.54 -7.98 -11.70
N GLN A 89 31.31 -9.27 -11.98
CA GLN A 89 31.17 -9.73 -13.37
C GLN A 89 29.95 -9.10 -14.06
N GLU A 90 28.79 -9.09 -13.39
CA GLU A 90 27.57 -8.48 -13.93
C GLU A 90 27.76 -6.99 -14.23
N LEU A 91 28.44 -6.26 -13.34
CA LEU A 91 28.73 -4.83 -13.53
C LEU A 91 29.75 -4.57 -14.64
N ARG A 92 30.68 -5.48 -14.91
CA ARG A 92 31.55 -5.41 -16.11
C ARG A 92 30.72 -5.52 -17.37
N ASP A 93 29.80 -6.48 -17.42
CA ASP A 93 28.92 -6.67 -18.57
C ASP A 93 28.00 -5.46 -18.75
N CYS A 94 27.43 -4.93 -17.66
CA CYS A 94 26.63 -3.70 -17.66
C CYS A 94 27.43 -2.49 -18.16
N ARG A 95 28.66 -2.30 -17.69
CA ARG A 95 29.54 -1.21 -18.16
C ARG A 95 29.83 -1.34 -19.64
N ASN A 96 30.16 -2.55 -20.11
CA ASN A 96 30.42 -2.79 -21.53
C ASN A 96 29.21 -2.43 -22.40
N LYS A 97 28.00 -2.89 -22.03
CA LYS A 97 26.76 -2.49 -22.72
C LYS A 97 26.57 -0.97 -22.75
N TRP A 98 26.79 -0.31 -21.62
CA TRP A 98 26.70 1.16 -21.52
C TRP A 98 27.70 1.87 -22.43
N ALA A 99 28.96 1.40 -22.48
CA ALA A 99 30.00 1.96 -23.33
C ALA A 99 29.73 1.75 -24.83
N HIS A 100 29.10 0.64 -25.21
CA HIS A 100 28.65 0.38 -26.58
C HIS A 100 27.35 1.10 -26.96
N GLN A 101 26.80 1.91 -26.05
CA GLN A 101 25.52 2.62 -26.23
C GLN A 101 24.33 1.69 -26.54
N GLU A 102 24.37 0.47 -26.00
CA GLU A 102 23.24 -0.45 -26.11
C GLU A 102 22.03 0.11 -25.33
N PRO A 103 20.80 -0.12 -25.82
CA PRO A 103 19.60 0.37 -25.15
C PRO A 103 19.40 -0.34 -23.79
N PHE A 104 19.14 0.44 -22.76
CA PHE A 104 18.77 -0.07 -21.43
C PHE A 104 17.26 -0.05 -21.23
N SER A 105 16.66 -1.22 -21.04
CA SER A 105 15.30 -1.30 -20.52
C SER A 105 15.24 -0.80 -19.07
N SER A 106 14.04 -0.50 -18.58
CA SER A 106 13.87 -0.06 -17.19
C SER A 106 14.23 -1.17 -16.19
N ASP A 107 14.01 -2.43 -16.55
CA ASP A 107 14.38 -3.59 -15.73
C ASP A 107 15.91 -3.78 -15.70
N ASP A 108 16.59 -3.61 -16.84
CA ASP A 108 18.05 -3.65 -16.91
C ASP A 108 18.67 -2.52 -16.10
N ALA A 109 18.10 -1.31 -16.16
CA ALA A 109 18.55 -0.17 -15.37
C ALA A 109 18.32 -0.39 -13.86
N ASP A 110 17.18 -0.94 -13.44
CA ASP A 110 16.93 -1.28 -12.02
C ASP A 110 17.92 -2.33 -11.52
N ARG A 111 18.18 -3.37 -12.33
CA ARG A 111 19.16 -4.41 -12.02
C ARG A 111 20.57 -3.84 -11.88
N ALA A 112 20.99 -3.01 -12.82
CA ALA A 112 22.31 -2.35 -12.77
C ALA A 112 22.47 -1.54 -11.48
N LEU A 113 21.47 -0.71 -11.13
CA LEU A 113 21.49 0.09 -9.90
C LEU A 113 21.49 -0.78 -8.64
N ASP A 114 20.75 -1.88 -8.62
CA ASP A 114 20.76 -2.85 -7.49
C ASP A 114 22.14 -3.47 -7.30
N SER A 115 22.75 -3.96 -8.37
CA SER A 115 24.07 -4.59 -8.33
C SER A 115 25.17 -3.60 -7.90
N MET A 116 25.10 -2.34 -8.36
CA MET A 116 26.00 -1.27 -7.91
C MET A 116 25.82 -0.98 -6.41
N ALA A 117 24.58 -0.80 -5.95
CA ALA A 117 24.29 -0.48 -4.55
C ALA A 117 24.75 -1.60 -3.60
N ARG A 118 24.52 -2.87 -3.97
CA ARG A 118 24.95 -4.03 -3.18
C ARG A 118 26.46 -4.13 -3.07
N LEU A 119 27.17 -3.96 -4.18
CA LEU A 119 28.63 -4.01 -4.18
C LEU A 119 29.23 -2.85 -3.38
N LEU A 120 28.69 -1.64 -3.52
CA LEU A 120 29.10 -0.47 -2.73
C LEU A 120 28.82 -0.67 -1.23
N THR A 121 27.69 -1.28 -0.87
CA THR A 121 27.36 -1.63 0.51
C THR A 121 28.36 -2.64 1.09
N ALA A 122 28.73 -3.66 0.31
CA ALA A 122 29.69 -4.68 0.74
C ALA A 122 31.08 -4.10 1.07
N VAL A 123 31.47 -3.00 0.41
CA VAL A 123 32.73 -2.28 0.71
C VAL A 123 32.54 -1.09 1.65
N SER A 124 31.34 -0.90 2.21
CA SER A 124 30.98 0.22 3.10
C SER A 124 31.20 1.60 2.48
N ALA A 125 30.93 1.75 1.18
CA ALA A 125 31.02 3.03 0.47
C ALA A 125 29.74 3.87 0.64
N ALA A 126 29.89 5.14 1.01
CA ALA A 126 28.76 6.06 1.24
C ALA A 126 27.92 6.31 -0.03
N GLN A 127 28.50 6.11 -1.21
CA GLN A 127 27.82 6.21 -2.51
C GLN A 127 26.69 5.19 -2.67
N ALA A 128 26.67 4.12 -1.86
CA ALA A 128 25.58 3.15 -1.85
C ALA A 128 24.21 3.80 -1.62
N ASP A 129 24.13 4.81 -0.75
CA ASP A 129 22.88 5.50 -0.41
C ASP A 129 22.35 6.31 -1.60
N GLU A 130 23.24 6.96 -2.35
CA GLU A 130 22.88 7.77 -3.51
C GLU A 130 22.40 6.90 -4.69
N VAL A 131 23.11 5.79 -4.96
CA VAL A 131 22.66 4.79 -5.95
C VAL A 131 21.33 4.17 -5.51
N GLY A 132 21.15 3.92 -4.21
CA GLY A 132 19.89 3.46 -3.63
C GLY A 132 18.73 4.43 -3.87
N LYS A 133 18.95 5.74 -3.72
CA LYS A 133 17.94 6.78 -4.04
C LYS A 133 17.59 6.79 -5.52
N MET A 134 18.60 6.76 -6.41
CA MET A 134 18.38 6.70 -7.86
C MET A 134 17.55 5.48 -8.28
N LYS A 135 17.76 4.33 -7.62
CA LYS A 135 16.98 3.12 -7.83
C LYS A 135 15.52 3.29 -7.41
N GLN A 136 15.26 3.85 -6.23
CA GLN A 136 13.89 4.08 -5.76
C GLN A 136 13.13 5.09 -6.65
N GLU A 137 13.82 6.12 -7.14
CA GLU A 137 13.26 7.08 -8.10
C GLU A 137 12.88 6.38 -9.42
N LEU A 138 13.76 5.54 -9.98
CA LEU A 138 13.45 4.75 -11.18
C LEU A 138 12.25 3.83 -10.95
N ARG A 139 12.20 3.12 -9.82
CA ARG A 139 11.05 2.24 -9.50
C ARG A 139 9.74 3.01 -9.41
N ARG A 140 9.77 4.21 -8.85
CA ARG A 140 8.60 5.10 -8.81
C ARG A 140 8.16 5.50 -10.21
N GLU A 141 9.10 5.87 -11.09
CA GLU A 141 8.80 6.19 -12.49
C GLU A 141 8.21 4.99 -13.25
N ILE A 142 8.78 3.79 -13.06
CA ILE A 142 8.28 2.54 -13.65
C ILE A 142 6.84 2.29 -13.17
N TYR A 143 6.58 2.41 -11.88
CA TYR A 143 5.25 2.21 -11.31
C TYR A 143 4.25 3.23 -11.83
N ASP A 144 4.61 4.51 -11.89
CA ASP A 144 3.77 5.56 -12.47
C ASP A 144 3.48 5.30 -13.96
N GLN A 145 4.48 4.79 -14.70
CA GLN A 145 4.32 4.41 -16.11
C GLN A 145 3.44 3.17 -16.27
N GLN A 146 3.59 2.16 -15.41
CA GLN A 146 2.75 0.97 -15.38
C GLN A 146 1.31 1.33 -15.04
N LEU A 147 1.07 2.17 -14.03
CA LEU A 147 -0.26 2.69 -13.71
C LEU A 147 -0.86 3.48 -14.88
N ARG A 148 -0.07 4.27 -15.60
CA ARG A 148 -0.53 4.97 -16.81
C ARG A 148 -0.87 4.00 -17.93
N ASN A 149 -0.05 2.98 -18.14
CA ASN A 149 -0.25 1.97 -19.18
C ASN A 149 -1.41 1.04 -18.85
N GLU A 150 -1.60 0.68 -17.58
CA GLU A 150 -2.74 -0.09 -17.09
C GLU A 150 -4.02 0.75 -17.17
N LYS A 151 -3.98 2.03 -16.81
CA LYS A 151 -5.09 2.98 -17.09
C LYS A 151 -5.42 3.07 -18.59
N LYS A 152 -4.42 3.02 -19.47
CA LYS A 152 -4.60 2.96 -20.94
C LYS A 152 -5.08 1.59 -21.45
N ARG A 153 -4.73 0.50 -20.76
CA ARG A 153 -5.07 -0.89 -21.16
C ARG A 153 -6.45 -1.31 -20.66
N VAL A 154 -6.79 -0.93 -19.44
CA VAL A 154 -8.13 -1.07 -18.84
C VAL A 154 -9.07 0.00 -19.39
N GLY A 155 -8.53 1.16 -19.79
CA GLY A 155 -9.24 2.25 -20.45
C GLY A 155 -8.66 2.55 -21.83
N GLY A 156 -8.95 1.67 -22.80
CA GLY A 156 -8.88 2.08 -24.21
C GLY A 156 -9.85 3.23 -24.42
N SER A 157 -9.31 4.44 -24.63
CA SER A 157 -10.02 5.67 -25.02
C SER A 157 -11.27 6.05 -24.22
N LEU A 158 -11.07 6.73 -23.08
CA LEU A 158 -12.08 7.67 -22.53
C LEU A 158 -11.57 9.12 -22.53
N ILE A 159 -10.51 9.40 -23.29
CA ILE A 159 -10.06 10.76 -23.61
C ILE A 159 -9.91 10.88 -25.14
N GLU A 160 -10.88 10.38 -25.87
CA GLU A 160 -11.41 11.15 -27.00
C GLU A 160 -12.80 11.59 -26.57
N ALA A 161 -13.01 12.89 -26.64
CA ALA A 161 -14.24 13.56 -26.29
C ALA A 161 -15.37 13.06 -27.21
N ALA A 162 -16.03 11.98 -26.82
CA ALA A 162 -17.44 11.75 -27.13
C ALA A 162 -18.34 12.58 -26.21
N ALA A 163 -17.90 13.80 -25.89
CA ALA A 163 -18.75 14.82 -25.34
C ALA A 163 -19.05 15.78 -26.50
N THR A 164 -20.18 15.55 -27.15
CA THR A 164 -20.95 16.49 -27.97
C THR A 164 -21.44 17.70 -27.13
N GLY A 165 -20.61 18.17 -26.20
CA GLY A 165 -20.86 19.24 -25.25
C GLY A 165 -19.61 19.48 -24.42
N THR A 166 -19.11 20.70 -24.46
CA THR A 166 -17.90 21.17 -23.76
C THR A 166 -18.04 21.02 -22.24
N LEU A 167 -17.63 19.87 -21.68
CA LEU A 167 -17.57 19.70 -20.23
C LEU A 167 -16.45 20.60 -19.69
N LYS A 168 -16.83 21.53 -18.81
CA LYS A 168 -15.88 22.46 -18.18
C LYS A 168 -14.96 21.70 -17.22
N PRO A 169 -13.68 22.11 -17.09
CA PRO A 169 -12.78 21.58 -16.06
C PRO A 169 -13.44 21.63 -14.67
N TRP A 170 -13.23 20.60 -13.84
CA TRP A 170 -13.87 20.54 -12.51
C TRP A 170 -13.60 21.78 -11.65
N ARG A 171 -12.43 22.40 -11.81
CA ARG A 171 -12.03 23.63 -11.10
C ARG A 171 -12.94 24.84 -11.41
N GLU A 172 -13.64 24.80 -12.54
CA GLU A 172 -14.58 25.85 -12.96
C GLU A 172 -16.01 25.59 -12.51
N ILE A 173 -16.33 24.36 -12.08
CA ILE A 173 -17.70 23.93 -11.75
C ILE A 173 -17.84 23.42 -10.31
N VAL A 174 -16.73 23.23 -9.59
CA VAL A 174 -16.71 22.80 -8.19
C VAL A 174 -16.01 23.86 -7.37
N THR A 175 -16.68 24.34 -6.32
CA THR A 175 -16.07 25.14 -5.27
C THR A 175 -15.57 24.18 -4.18
N PRO A 176 -14.25 24.14 -3.87
CA PRO A 176 -13.74 23.35 -2.76
C PRO A 176 -14.39 23.78 -1.44
N HIS A 177 -14.53 22.85 -0.50
CA HIS A 177 -15.02 23.16 0.84
C HIS A 177 -14.09 24.15 1.55
N ALA A 178 -14.64 24.94 2.48
CA ALA A 178 -13.95 26.11 3.03
C ALA A 178 -12.65 25.77 3.78
N ASP A 179 -12.57 24.60 4.39
CA ASP A 179 -11.37 24.02 5.02
C ASP A 179 -10.25 23.74 4.02
N VAL A 180 -10.57 23.09 2.89
CA VAL A 180 -9.65 22.78 1.79
C VAL A 180 -9.21 24.07 1.11
N ALA A 181 -10.16 24.99 0.84
CA ALA A 181 -9.88 26.28 0.23
C ALA A 181 -9.00 27.18 1.13
N SER A 182 -9.17 27.12 2.45
CA SER A 182 -8.38 27.92 3.41
C SER A 182 -7.09 27.22 3.89
N GLY A 183 -6.83 25.99 3.46
CA GLY A 183 -5.66 25.21 3.89
C GLY A 183 -5.70 24.75 5.35
N ARG A 184 -6.83 24.92 6.04
CA ARG A 184 -7.04 24.53 7.44
C ARG A 184 -7.71 23.16 7.55
N TYR A 185 -7.25 22.19 6.76
CA TYR A 185 -7.80 20.84 6.77
C TYR A 185 -6.98 19.95 7.72
N GLN A 186 -7.65 19.21 8.60
CA GLN A 186 -7.00 18.14 9.37
C GLN A 186 -7.29 16.80 8.70
N GLN A 187 -6.25 16.05 8.33
CA GLN A 187 -6.43 14.72 7.72
C GLN A 187 -7.26 13.75 8.57
N ALA A 188 -7.23 13.92 9.90
CA ALA A 188 -8.01 13.12 10.83
C ALA A 188 -9.52 13.33 10.71
N GLU A 189 -9.98 14.51 10.27
CA GLU A 189 -11.41 14.82 10.12
C GLU A 189 -12.06 14.12 8.92
N PHE A 190 -11.27 13.64 7.94
CA PHE A 190 -11.78 13.00 6.71
C PHE A 190 -11.72 11.48 6.72
N ALA A 191 -11.21 10.88 7.80
CA ALA A 191 -11.21 9.44 7.96
C ALA A 191 -12.57 9.01 8.54
N ALA A 192 -13.38 8.36 7.71
CA ALA A 192 -14.57 7.68 8.19
C ALA A 192 -14.19 6.66 9.28
N ASP A 193 -14.75 6.81 10.48
CA ASP A 193 -14.57 5.88 11.61
C ASP A 193 -15.92 5.30 12.01
N LEU A 194 -16.13 4.02 11.67
CA LEU A 194 -17.39 3.32 11.97
C LEU A 194 -17.65 3.21 13.48
N TRP A 195 -16.61 3.12 14.30
CA TRP A 195 -16.73 3.01 15.75
C TRP A 195 -17.21 4.32 16.36
N GLN A 196 -16.62 5.45 15.98
CA GLN A 196 -17.07 6.76 16.45
C GLN A 196 -18.53 7.00 16.10
N VAL A 197 -18.93 6.73 14.85
CA VAL A 197 -20.33 6.87 14.42
C VAL A 197 -21.25 5.94 15.19
N HIS A 198 -20.80 4.71 15.50
CA HIS A 198 -21.56 3.78 16.33
C HIS A 198 -21.80 4.31 17.76
N LEU A 199 -20.79 4.95 18.36
CA LEU A 199 -20.88 5.57 19.68
C LEU A 199 -21.66 6.91 19.68
N GLY A 200 -22.02 7.44 18.51
CA GLY A 200 -22.63 8.76 18.39
C GLY A 200 -21.63 9.91 18.55
N GLU A 201 -20.34 9.63 18.34
CA GLU A 201 -19.23 10.57 18.33
C GLU A 201 -18.87 10.96 16.88
N GLY A 202 -17.86 11.83 16.72
CA GLY A 202 -17.36 12.28 15.42
C GLY A 202 -18.14 13.45 14.81
N SER A 203 -17.74 13.87 13.61
CA SER A 203 -18.35 15.00 12.91
C SER A 203 -19.75 14.67 12.39
N ASP A 204 -20.60 15.69 12.30
CA ASP A 204 -22.00 15.54 11.87
C ASP A 204 -22.14 14.96 10.45
N GLU A 205 -21.15 15.21 9.58
CA GLU A 205 -21.13 14.68 8.22
C GLU A 205 -20.99 13.15 8.14
N TYR A 206 -20.41 12.50 9.16
CA TYR A 206 -20.39 11.04 9.25
C TYR A 206 -21.46 10.51 10.20
N ARG A 207 -21.85 11.29 11.21
CA ARG A 207 -22.78 10.84 12.26
C ARG A 207 -24.25 10.95 11.85
N GLN A 208 -24.63 12.01 11.13
CA GLN A 208 -26.02 12.26 10.76
C GLN A 208 -26.34 11.62 9.41
N PRO A 209 -27.36 10.73 9.32
CA PRO A 209 -27.70 10.03 8.08
C PRO A 209 -27.94 10.97 6.90
N GLN A 210 -28.66 12.07 7.14
CA GLN A 210 -29.03 13.05 6.11
C GLN A 210 -27.79 13.75 5.55
N GLU A 211 -26.89 14.23 6.42
CA GLU A 211 -25.65 14.88 6.00
C GLU A 211 -24.70 13.92 5.29
N PHE A 212 -24.60 12.69 5.78
CA PHE A 212 -23.81 11.65 5.15
C PHE A 212 -24.26 11.39 3.71
N PHE A 213 -25.54 11.10 3.49
CA PHE A 213 -26.06 10.84 2.14
C PHE A 213 -26.07 12.09 1.25
N ARG A 214 -26.30 13.28 1.80
CA ARG A 214 -26.21 14.56 1.06
C ARG A 214 -24.83 14.78 0.46
N ARG A 215 -23.77 14.34 1.15
CA ARG A 215 -22.36 14.45 0.71
C ARG A 215 -21.86 13.22 -0.04
N THR A 216 -22.61 12.13 -0.02
CA THR A 216 -22.23 10.86 -0.65
C THR A 216 -22.73 10.80 -2.08
N TYR A 217 -21.81 10.67 -3.03
CA TYR A 217 -22.18 10.30 -4.39
C TYR A 217 -22.38 8.77 -4.47
N LEU A 218 -23.59 8.34 -4.81
CA LEU A 218 -23.90 6.92 -5.00
C LEU A 218 -23.29 6.40 -6.29
N THR A 219 -22.03 5.93 -6.21
CA THR A 219 -21.40 5.20 -7.29
C THR A 219 -22.19 3.93 -7.61
N GLU A 220 -22.02 3.39 -8.82
CA GLU A 220 -22.68 2.14 -9.22
C GLU A 220 -22.38 0.98 -8.26
N SER A 221 -21.13 0.87 -7.80
CA SER A 221 -20.72 -0.16 -6.83
C SER A 221 -21.39 0.01 -5.46
N LEU A 222 -21.42 1.24 -4.94
CA LEU A 222 -22.09 1.53 -3.67
C LEU A 222 -23.60 1.29 -3.80
N LYS A 223 -24.21 1.76 -4.89
CA LYS A 223 -25.63 1.53 -5.16
C LYS A 223 -25.98 0.05 -5.16
N ARG A 224 -25.21 -0.79 -5.88
CA ARG A 224 -25.40 -2.25 -5.91
C ARG A 224 -25.28 -2.87 -4.52
N LEU A 225 -24.28 -2.46 -3.73
CA LEU A 225 -24.13 -2.92 -2.35
C LEU A 225 -25.36 -2.57 -1.50
N LEU A 226 -25.86 -1.33 -1.59
CA LEU A 226 -27.03 -0.90 -0.85
C LEU A 226 -28.30 -1.63 -1.30
N VAL A 227 -28.49 -1.83 -2.61
CA VAL A 227 -29.63 -2.60 -3.17
C VAL A 227 -29.62 -4.03 -2.63
N GLY A 228 -28.49 -4.72 -2.69
CA GLY A 228 -28.34 -6.08 -2.15
C GLY A 228 -28.61 -6.14 -0.65
N GLY A 229 -28.12 -5.14 0.10
CA GLY A 229 -28.39 -4.99 1.54
C GLY A 229 -29.89 -4.82 1.85
N VAL A 230 -30.59 -3.96 1.10
CA VAL A 230 -32.05 -3.77 1.23
C VAL A 230 -32.79 -5.07 0.94
N GLN A 231 -32.47 -5.74 -0.18
CA GLN A 231 -33.12 -7.00 -0.57
C GLN A 231 -32.92 -8.09 0.49
N ARG A 232 -31.71 -8.16 1.07
CA ARG A 232 -31.38 -9.12 2.12
C ARG A 232 -32.19 -8.87 3.39
N LEU A 233 -32.24 -7.62 3.83
CA LEU A 233 -32.99 -7.23 5.03
C LEU A 233 -34.52 -7.31 4.82
N ALA A 234 -35.00 -7.16 3.59
CA ALA A 234 -36.40 -7.33 3.22
C ALA A 234 -36.80 -8.80 2.98
N GLY A 235 -35.85 -9.74 2.96
CA GLY A 235 -36.11 -11.16 2.69
C GLY A 235 -36.46 -11.47 1.23
N THR A 236 -36.13 -10.58 0.29
CA THR A 236 -36.46 -10.72 -1.13
C THR A 236 -35.27 -11.17 -2.00
N GLY A 237 -34.08 -11.32 -1.43
CA GLY A 237 -32.87 -11.75 -2.14
C GLY A 237 -31.60 -11.26 -1.46
N GLY A 238 -30.49 -11.15 -2.20
CA GLY A 238 -29.24 -10.56 -1.72
C GLY A 238 -28.32 -11.51 -0.94
N ASP A 239 -27.03 -11.21 -0.98
CA ASP A 239 -25.98 -12.02 -0.36
C ASP A 239 -26.01 -11.91 1.18
N PRO A 240 -25.93 -13.02 1.93
CA PRO A 240 -25.96 -13.00 3.39
C PRO A 240 -24.66 -12.52 4.04
N VAL A 241 -23.54 -12.64 3.33
CA VAL A 241 -22.19 -12.28 3.80
C VAL A 241 -21.47 -11.63 2.63
N ILE A 242 -20.97 -10.43 2.83
CA ILE A 242 -20.27 -9.65 1.81
C ILE A 242 -18.88 -9.28 2.35
N GLN A 243 -17.84 -9.66 1.62
CA GLN A 243 -16.48 -9.21 1.90
C GLN A 243 -16.18 -7.99 1.03
N LEU A 244 -15.99 -6.83 1.67
CA LEU A 244 -15.59 -5.61 0.96
C LEU A 244 -14.09 -5.67 0.61
N GLN A 245 -13.79 -6.02 -0.64
CA GLN A 245 -12.44 -6.00 -1.18
C GLN A 245 -12.19 -4.68 -1.89
N THR A 246 -11.45 -3.78 -1.26
CA THR A 246 -10.92 -2.58 -1.92
C THR A 246 -9.46 -2.38 -1.53
N ASN A 247 -8.69 -1.80 -2.45
CA ASN A 247 -7.35 -1.28 -2.17
C ASN A 247 -7.41 -0.17 -1.09
N PHE A 248 -6.25 0.17 -0.52
CA PHE A 248 -6.13 1.24 0.50
C PHE A 248 -6.82 2.54 0.05
N GLY A 249 -7.61 3.14 0.94
CA GLY A 249 -8.40 4.33 0.65
C GLY A 249 -9.63 4.12 -0.25
N GLY A 250 -9.98 2.86 -0.59
CA GLY A 250 -11.08 2.53 -1.50
C GLY A 250 -12.50 2.64 -0.93
N GLY A 251 -12.69 3.27 0.23
CA GLY A 251 -14.02 3.59 0.76
C GLY A 251 -14.79 2.44 1.44
N LYS A 252 -14.12 1.41 1.98
CA LYS A 252 -14.77 0.31 2.74
C LYS A 252 -15.57 0.84 3.92
N THR A 253 -14.94 1.60 4.81
CA THR A 253 -15.59 2.16 5.98
C THR A 253 -16.73 3.10 5.59
N HIS A 254 -16.56 3.86 4.50
CA HIS A 254 -17.64 4.69 3.95
C HIS A 254 -18.82 3.86 3.44
N SER A 255 -18.58 2.73 2.77
CA SER A 255 -19.62 1.80 2.32
C SER A 255 -20.35 1.14 3.50
N MET A 256 -19.62 0.78 4.57
CA MET A 256 -20.22 0.28 5.80
C MET A 256 -21.08 1.34 6.50
N LEU A 257 -20.61 2.60 6.55
CA LEU A 257 -21.41 3.72 7.06
C LEU A 257 -22.68 3.96 6.26
N ALA A 258 -22.63 3.81 4.93
CA ALA A 258 -23.83 3.92 4.09
C ALA A 258 -24.88 2.86 4.48
N LEU A 259 -24.48 1.59 4.65
CA LEU A 259 -25.37 0.53 5.16
C LEU A 259 -25.84 0.79 6.60
N TYR A 260 -24.96 1.29 7.46
CA TYR A 260 -25.27 1.65 8.84
C TYR A 260 -26.37 2.72 8.92
N HIS A 261 -26.26 3.76 8.09
CA HIS A 261 -27.22 4.87 8.04
C HIS A 261 -28.52 4.49 7.34
N LEU A 262 -28.46 3.62 6.34
CA LEU A 262 -29.63 3.03 5.71
C LEU A 262 -30.53 2.30 6.72
N CYS A 263 -29.91 1.70 7.75
CA CYS A 263 -30.59 0.99 8.85
C CYS A 263 -30.79 1.86 10.11
N SER A 264 -30.64 3.19 10.02
CA SER A 264 -30.72 4.10 11.18
C SER A 264 -32.13 4.40 11.66
N GLY A 265 -33.14 4.11 10.84
CA GLY A 265 -34.53 4.53 11.06
C GLY A 265 -34.87 5.88 10.42
N ALA A 266 -33.92 6.54 9.75
CA ALA A 266 -34.21 7.70 8.91
C ALA A 266 -35.20 7.33 7.79
N LYS A 267 -36.04 8.29 7.39
CA LYS A 267 -37.00 8.07 6.31
C LYS A 267 -36.27 8.07 4.96
N PRO A 268 -36.69 7.23 3.98
CA PRO A 268 -36.03 7.18 2.68
C PRO A 268 -35.90 8.55 1.99
N GLY A 269 -36.95 9.37 2.01
CA GLY A 269 -36.95 10.70 1.40
C GLY A 269 -36.07 11.75 2.10
N GLU A 270 -35.49 11.43 3.26
CA GLU A 270 -34.50 12.28 3.93
C GLU A 270 -33.06 11.93 3.49
N LEU A 271 -32.88 10.79 2.80
CA LEU A 271 -31.58 10.27 2.40
C LEU A 271 -31.40 10.42 0.88
N ALA A 272 -30.55 11.36 0.47
CA ALA A 272 -30.33 11.66 -0.94
C ALA A 272 -29.94 10.39 -1.74
N GLY A 273 -30.67 10.14 -2.83
CA GLY A 273 -30.43 9.01 -3.73
C GLY A 273 -30.95 7.65 -3.27
N VAL A 274 -31.44 7.52 -2.03
CA VAL A 274 -31.96 6.23 -1.51
C VAL A 274 -33.26 5.81 -2.18
N ASP A 275 -34.06 6.73 -2.71
CA ASP A 275 -35.25 6.38 -3.50
C ASP A 275 -34.91 5.51 -4.71
N ALA A 276 -33.78 5.78 -5.37
CA ALA A 276 -33.32 4.98 -6.50
C ALA A 276 -32.81 3.59 -6.06
N VAL A 277 -32.27 3.48 -4.85
CA VAL A 277 -31.88 2.19 -4.25
C VAL A 277 -33.13 1.36 -3.94
N LEU A 278 -34.15 1.96 -3.33
CA LEU A 278 -35.41 1.29 -3.00
C LEU A 278 -36.18 0.84 -4.25
N ALA A 279 -36.25 1.69 -5.27
CA ALA A 279 -36.89 1.37 -6.54
C ALA A 279 -36.22 0.16 -7.21
N GLU A 280 -34.88 0.13 -7.27
CA GLU A 280 -34.12 -0.98 -7.84
C GLU A 280 -34.21 -2.25 -6.98
N ALA A 281 -34.25 -2.12 -5.65
CA ALA A 281 -34.46 -3.24 -4.74
C ALA A 281 -35.89 -3.82 -4.82
N GLY A 282 -36.85 -3.10 -5.39
CA GLY A 282 -38.25 -3.49 -5.44
C GLY A 282 -38.96 -3.39 -4.08
N VAL A 283 -38.47 -2.54 -3.18
CA VAL A 283 -38.98 -2.40 -1.80
C VAL A 283 -39.50 -0.98 -1.56
N LYS A 284 -40.66 -0.85 -0.92
CA LYS A 284 -41.31 0.47 -0.70
C LYS A 284 -40.79 1.22 0.53
N THR A 285 -40.28 0.50 1.51
CA THR A 285 -39.87 1.05 2.81
C THR A 285 -38.55 0.44 3.24
N LEU A 286 -37.70 1.24 3.88
CA LEU A 286 -36.46 0.70 4.45
C LEU A 286 -36.79 -0.34 5.54
N PRO A 287 -36.22 -1.56 5.43
CA PRO A 287 -36.41 -2.58 6.46
C PRO A 287 -35.74 -2.10 7.77
N LYS A 288 -36.45 -2.26 8.88
CA LYS A 288 -35.87 -2.04 10.20
C LYS A 288 -34.94 -3.21 10.51
N ALA A 289 -33.69 -2.92 10.86
CA ALA A 289 -32.72 -3.93 11.23
C ALA A 289 -31.95 -3.52 12.48
N LYS A 290 -31.61 -4.49 13.33
CA LYS A 290 -30.65 -4.25 14.41
C LYS A 290 -29.26 -4.10 13.80
N ARG A 291 -28.55 -3.05 14.20
CA ARG A 291 -27.19 -2.77 13.72
C ARG A 291 -26.20 -3.27 14.76
N VAL A 292 -25.32 -4.17 14.35
CA VAL A 292 -24.18 -4.62 15.15
C VAL A 292 -22.91 -4.11 14.50
N VAL A 293 -22.03 -3.49 15.27
CA VAL A 293 -20.75 -2.94 14.83
C VAL A 293 -19.63 -3.59 15.63
N LEU A 294 -18.75 -4.30 14.94
CA LEU A 294 -17.56 -4.92 15.51
C LEU A 294 -16.33 -4.28 14.87
N VAL A 295 -15.49 -3.64 15.67
CA VAL A 295 -14.23 -3.07 15.20
C VAL A 295 -13.08 -3.69 15.97
N GLY A 296 -12.26 -4.50 15.31
CA GLY A 296 -11.32 -5.40 16.00
C GLY A 296 -10.26 -4.67 16.83
N ASN A 297 -9.84 -3.47 16.45
CA ASN A 297 -8.89 -2.67 17.23
C ASN A 297 -9.51 -1.89 18.39
N LYS A 298 -10.84 -1.93 18.56
CA LYS A 298 -11.58 -1.25 19.64
C LYS A 298 -12.02 -2.20 20.75
N ILE A 299 -12.12 -3.49 20.47
CA ILE A 299 -12.58 -4.50 21.41
C ILE A 299 -11.36 -5.31 21.86
N SER A 300 -10.92 -5.10 23.11
CA SER A 300 -9.73 -5.75 23.67
C SER A 300 -10.12 -6.96 24.52
N PRO A 301 -9.75 -8.20 24.15
CA PRO A 301 -10.03 -9.37 24.99
C PRO A 301 -9.34 -9.33 26.36
N GLY A 302 -8.16 -8.72 26.43
CA GLY A 302 -7.41 -8.56 27.68
C GLY A 302 -7.98 -7.48 28.61
N ASN A 303 -8.84 -6.58 28.12
CA ASN A 303 -9.41 -5.48 28.90
C ASN A 303 -10.93 -5.45 28.72
N PRO A 304 -11.68 -6.24 29.52
CA PRO A 304 -13.14 -6.33 29.41
C PRO A 304 -13.83 -4.98 29.55
N VAL A 305 -14.85 -4.74 28.73
CA VAL A 305 -15.63 -3.49 28.77
C VAL A 305 -16.91 -3.73 29.54
N THR A 306 -17.20 -2.86 30.52
CA THR A 306 -18.48 -2.87 31.23
C THR A 306 -19.47 -1.97 30.50
N LYS A 307 -20.59 -2.55 30.09
CA LYS A 307 -21.68 -1.85 29.40
C LYS A 307 -22.56 -1.08 30.37
N VAL A 308 -23.40 -0.20 29.83
CA VAL A 308 -24.32 0.66 30.60
C VAL A 308 -25.31 -0.12 31.48
N ASP A 309 -25.60 -1.37 31.15
CA ASP A 309 -26.49 -2.27 31.91
C ASP A 309 -25.74 -3.17 32.92
N GLY A 310 -24.44 -2.90 33.12
CA GLY A 310 -23.54 -3.66 33.98
C GLY A 310 -23.01 -4.97 33.38
N THR A 311 -23.33 -5.27 32.12
CA THR A 311 -22.80 -6.46 31.44
C THR A 311 -21.31 -6.28 31.17
N VAL A 312 -20.48 -7.24 31.59
CA VAL A 312 -19.04 -7.26 31.29
C VAL A 312 -18.81 -8.11 30.06
N VAL A 313 -18.33 -7.49 28.99
CA VAL A 313 -18.08 -8.14 27.69
C VAL A 313 -16.58 -8.29 27.45
N ARG A 314 -16.15 -9.48 27.01
CA ARG A 314 -14.74 -9.83 26.78
C ARG A 314 -14.43 -10.16 25.34
N THR A 315 -15.41 -10.59 24.56
CA THR A 315 -15.19 -11.16 23.22
C THR A 315 -16.04 -10.48 22.16
N LEU A 316 -15.65 -10.66 20.88
CA LEU A 316 -16.48 -10.22 19.74
C LEU A 316 -17.86 -10.88 19.73
N TRP A 317 -17.97 -12.13 20.18
CA TRP A 317 -19.26 -12.83 20.25
C TRP A 317 -20.15 -12.30 21.38
N GLY A 318 -19.56 -12.01 22.54
CA GLY A 318 -20.25 -11.33 23.64
C GLY A 318 -20.72 -9.93 23.24
N GLU A 319 -19.88 -9.17 22.53
CA GLU A 319 -20.23 -7.86 22.00
C GLU A 319 -21.40 -7.95 21.02
N LEU A 320 -21.32 -8.88 20.07
CA LEU A 320 -22.37 -9.13 19.10
C LEU A 320 -23.69 -9.49 19.79
N ALA A 321 -23.68 -10.42 20.75
CA ALA A 321 -24.88 -10.82 21.47
C ALA A 321 -25.47 -9.65 22.26
N TRP A 322 -24.63 -8.88 22.96
CA TRP A 322 -25.08 -7.70 23.71
C TRP A 322 -25.67 -6.62 22.80
N GLN A 323 -25.05 -6.32 21.64
CA GLN A 323 -25.62 -5.36 20.70
C GLN A 323 -26.93 -5.87 20.05
N LEU A 324 -27.09 -7.19 19.86
CA LEU A 324 -28.32 -7.77 19.34
C LEU A 324 -29.49 -7.71 20.32
N GLY A 325 -29.29 -8.04 21.60
CA GLY A 325 -30.40 -8.22 22.54
C GLY A 325 -30.10 -7.84 23.98
N GLY A 326 -29.05 -7.05 24.20
CA GLY A 326 -28.60 -6.60 25.51
C GLY A 326 -28.20 -7.75 26.43
N LYS A 327 -28.38 -7.52 27.73
CA LYS A 327 -28.11 -8.49 28.79
C LYS A 327 -28.77 -9.87 28.60
N GLN A 328 -29.96 -9.92 28.00
CA GLN A 328 -30.69 -11.19 27.79
C GLN A 328 -30.01 -12.06 26.73
N ALA A 329 -29.67 -11.48 25.58
CA ALA A 329 -28.91 -12.17 24.54
C ALA A 329 -27.50 -12.55 25.01
N PHE A 330 -26.81 -11.63 25.70
CA PHE A 330 -25.49 -11.90 26.27
C PHE A 330 -25.51 -13.09 27.24
N ALA A 331 -26.55 -13.23 28.07
CA ALA A 331 -26.65 -14.32 29.02
C ALA A 331 -26.54 -15.71 28.37
N ARG A 332 -26.96 -15.85 27.10
CA ARG A 332 -26.88 -17.10 26.34
C ARG A 332 -25.46 -17.48 25.93
N VAL A 333 -24.57 -16.49 25.79
CA VAL A 333 -23.15 -16.68 25.41
C VAL A 333 -22.19 -16.33 26.54
N ARG A 334 -22.69 -16.06 27.76
CA ARG A 334 -21.88 -15.59 28.89
C ARG A 334 -20.71 -16.52 29.19
N ALA A 335 -20.96 -17.81 29.24
CA ALA A 335 -19.93 -18.79 29.55
C ALA A 335 -18.82 -18.82 28.49
N ASP A 336 -19.17 -18.63 27.21
CA ASP A 336 -18.23 -18.56 26.10
C ASP A 336 -17.43 -17.26 26.11
N ASP A 337 -18.08 -16.14 26.43
CA ASP A 337 -17.42 -14.85 26.61
C ASP A 337 -16.40 -14.87 27.77
N GLU A 338 -16.80 -15.42 28.92
CA GLU A 338 -15.94 -15.56 30.11
C GLU A 338 -14.73 -16.47 29.86
N LYS A 339 -14.89 -17.50 29.02
CA LYS A 339 -13.83 -18.45 28.68
C LYS A 339 -13.06 -18.09 27.41
N SER A 340 -13.50 -17.04 26.70
CA SER A 340 -12.97 -16.68 25.38
C SER A 340 -13.02 -17.83 24.36
N THR A 341 -14.12 -18.59 24.37
CA THR A 341 -14.36 -19.73 23.48
C THR A 341 -15.45 -19.46 22.46
N ASN A 342 -15.54 -20.32 21.43
CA ASN A 342 -16.56 -20.20 20.39
C ASN A 342 -17.95 -20.64 20.92
N PRO A 343 -19.01 -19.83 20.75
CA PRO A 343 -20.36 -20.12 21.25
C PRO A 343 -21.17 -21.14 20.42
N GLY A 344 -20.59 -21.69 19.35
CA GLY A 344 -21.22 -22.69 18.50
C GLY A 344 -22.53 -22.23 17.85
N ASP A 345 -23.54 -23.10 17.87
CA ASP A 345 -24.83 -22.88 17.19
C ASP A 345 -25.70 -21.80 17.87
N VAL A 346 -25.36 -21.36 19.08
CA VAL A 346 -26.12 -20.33 19.82
C VAL A 346 -26.24 -19.04 19.02
N LEU A 347 -25.22 -18.67 18.23
CA LEU A 347 -25.26 -17.49 17.36
C LEU A 347 -26.37 -17.56 16.33
N ARG A 348 -26.60 -18.74 15.73
CA ARG A 348 -27.68 -18.93 14.76
C ARG A 348 -29.03 -18.69 15.42
N GLU A 349 -29.22 -19.16 16.65
CA GLU A 349 -30.44 -18.96 17.41
C GLU A 349 -30.64 -17.49 17.77
N LEU A 350 -29.58 -16.77 18.17
CA LEU A 350 -29.62 -15.33 18.42
C LEU A 350 -30.00 -14.54 17.16
N PHE A 351 -29.45 -14.88 16.00
CA PHE A 351 -29.82 -14.22 14.74
C PHE A 351 -31.27 -14.49 14.32
N LYS A 352 -31.80 -15.68 14.59
CA LYS A 352 -33.23 -15.98 14.36
C LYS A 352 -34.14 -15.19 15.29
N GLU A 353 -33.77 -15.06 16.56
CA GLU A 353 -34.57 -14.38 17.58
C GLU A 353 -34.54 -12.85 17.46
N HIS A 354 -33.38 -12.29 17.12
CA HIS A 354 -33.16 -10.84 17.09
C HIS A 354 -33.05 -10.25 15.68
N GLY A 355 -33.21 -11.07 14.64
CA GLY A 355 -33.22 -10.64 13.25
C GLY A 355 -34.49 -9.84 12.87
N PRO A 356 -34.46 -9.14 11.72
CA PRO A 356 -33.30 -8.97 10.83
C PRO A 356 -32.22 -8.07 11.44
N CYS A 357 -30.96 -8.38 11.16
CA CYS A 357 -29.81 -7.63 11.66
C CYS A 357 -28.78 -7.39 10.55
N LEU A 358 -28.13 -6.23 10.63
CA LEU A 358 -26.96 -5.86 9.85
C LEU A 358 -25.74 -5.94 10.78
N VAL A 359 -24.81 -6.85 10.48
CA VAL A 359 -23.55 -6.97 11.20
C VAL A 359 -22.45 -6.36 10.34
N LEU A 360 -21.84 -5.29 10.83
CA LEU A 360 -20.72 -4.60 10.19
C LEU A 360 -19.46 -4.91 10.96
N ILE A 361 -18.44 -5.38 10.25
CA ILE A 361 -17.17 -5.78 10.83
C ILE A 361 -16.06 -5.01 10.13
N ASP A 362 -15.39 -4.15 10.88
CA ASP A 362 -14.22 -3.40 10.41
C ASP A 362 -12.97 -3.92 11.12
N GLU A 363 -11.92 -4.21 10.35
CA GLU A 363 -10.65 -4.79 10.82
C GLU A 363 -10.80 -6.09 11.66
N TRP A 364 -10.44 -7.24 11.06
CA TRP A 364 -10.20 -8.46 11.84
C TRP A 364 -8.80 -8.40 12.43
N VAL A 365 -8.70 -8.12 13.73
CA VAL A 365 -7.43 -8.16 14.46
C VAL A 365 -7.38 -9.48 15.21
N ALA A 366 -6.32 -10.27 14.95
CA ALA A 366 -6.10 -11.57 15.56
C ALA A 366 -5.72 -11.47 17.04
#